data_AF-A0A451A765-F1
#
_entry.id   AF-A0A451A765-F1
#
_cell.length_a   1.000
_cell.length_b   1.000
_cell.length_c   1.000
_cell.angle_alpha   90.00
_cell.angle_beta   90.00
_cell.angle_gamma   90.00
#
_symmetry.space_group_name_H-M   'P 1'
#
loop_
_entity.id
_entity.type
_entity.pdbx_description
1 polymer ?
#
loop_
_entity_poly.entity_id
_entity_poly.type
_entity_poly.pdbx_seq_one_letter_code
_entity_poly.pdbx_strand_id
1 'polypeptide(L)'
;MKDATDPEREQRFPVLLEKFAIRKGSGGTGRFRGGDGVIRRIRFLEPLSAGILSNHRKVPPFGMAGGEPGRVGRNWVERADGRCEELASTEEVSMEAGDVLVIETPGGGGW
;
A
#
# COMPACT_ATOMS: atom_id res chain seq x y z
N MET A 1 14.49 2.66 -8.32
CA MET A 1 13.06 2.37 -8.03
C MET A 1 12.56 1.56 -9.20
N LYS A 2 12.53 0.23 -9.09
CA LYS A 2 12.12 -0.66 -10.20
C LYS A 2 10.60 -0.82 -10.16
N ASP A 3 10.00 -0.79 -11.36
CA ASP A 3 8.57 -0.81 -11.59
C ASP A 3 7.89 -2.02 -10.93
N ALA A 4 6.71 -1.75 -10.40
CA ALA A 4 6.05 -2.60 -9.41
C ALA A 4 4.95 -3.51 -9.99
N THR A 5 4.89 -3.61 -11.31
CA THR A 5 4.14 -4.61 -12.06
C THR A 5 5.17 -5.52 -12.71
N ASP A 6 5.86 -6.32 -11.91
CA ASP A 6 6.85 -7.25 -12.44
C ASP A 6 6.33 -8.69 -12.27
N PRO A 7 5.87 -9.35 -13.35
CA PRO A 7 5.56 -10.77 -13.36
C PRO A 7 6.68 -11.63 -12.76
N GLU A 8 7.93 -11.15 -12.78
CA GLU A 8 9.06 -11.84 -12.14
C GLU A 8 8.85 -12.02 -10.62
N ARG A 9 8.03 -11.21 -9.94
CA ARG A 9 7.79 -11.39 -8.49
C ARG A 9 6.97 -12.62 -8.16
N GLU A 10 5.92 -12.91 -8.92
CA GLU A 10 5.13 -14.16 -8.77
C GLU A 10 5.97 -15.39 -9.17
N GLN A 11 6.95 -15.20 -10.04
CA GLN A 11 7.90 -16.26 -10.41
C GLN A 11 8.95 -16.53 -9.32
N ARG A 12 9.31 -15.53 -8.51
CA ARG A 12 10.40 -15.62 -7.51
C ARG A 12 9.91 -15.91 -6.10
N PHE A 13 8.65 -15.61 -5.78
CA PHE A 13 8.07 -15.84 -4.47
C PHE A 13 6.69 -16.50 -4.61
N PRO A 14 6.30 -17.40 -3.70
CA PRO A 14 5.00 -18.08 -3.73
C PRO A 14 3.88 -17.10 -3.31
N VAL A 15 3.60 -16.12 -4.15
CA VAL A 15 2.60 -15.06 -3.92
C VAL A 15 1.78 -14.80 -5.18
N LEU A 16 0.56 -14.28 -5.00
CA LEU A 16 -0.36 -13.88 -6.07
C LEU A 16 -0.77 -12.42 -5.88
N LEU A 17 -0.63 -11.60 -6.93
CA LEU A 17 -1.15 -10.23 -6.94
C LEU A 17 -2.65 -10.22 -7.25
N GLU A 18 -3.49 -10.25 -6.22
CA GLU A 18 -4.95 -10.24 -6.38
C GLU A 18 -5.49 -8.93 -6.94
N LYS A 19 -4.84 -7.81 -6.61
CA LYS A 19 -5.29 -6.48 -7.01
C LYS A 19 -4.13 -5.53 -7.15
N PHE A 20 -4.15 -4.77 -8.23
CA PHE A 20 -3.39 -3.54 -8.37
C PHE A 20 -4.28 -2.47 -9.01
N ALA A 21 -4.62 -1.44 -8.24
CA ALA A 21 -5.60 -0.44 -8.67
C ALA A 21 -5.25 0.96 -8.14
N ILE A 22 -5.74 1.98 -8.83
CA ILE A 22 -5.66 3.37 -8.36
C ILE A 22 -6.53 3.52 -7.11
N ARG A 23 -5.97 4.12 -6.07
CA ARG A 23 -6.67 4.50 -4.84
C ARG A 23 -7.41 5.82 -5.07
N LYS A 24 -8.50 5.76 -5.82
CA LYS A 24 -9.23 6.95 -6.30
C LYS A 24 -9.59 7.89 -5.14
N GLY A 25 -9.29 9.18 -5.32
CA GLY A 25 -9.60 10.23 -4.35
C GLY A 25 -8.70 10.25 -3.11
N SER A 26 -7.50 9.66 -3.21
CA SER A 26 -6.49 9.75 -2.16
C SER A 26 -5.57 10.97 -2.31
N GLY A 27 -5.46 11.53 -3.51
CA GLY A 27 -4.77 12.79 -3.75
C GLY A 27 -5.53 13.98 -3.17
N GLY A 28 -4.77 14.95 -2.66
CA GLY A 28 -5.29 16.20 -2.11
C GLY A 28 -6.00 17.04 -3.17
N THR A 29 -7.04 17.75 -2.75
CA THR A 29 -7.78 18.67 -3.62
C THR A 29 -7.04 20.00 -3.76
N GLY A 30 -7.28 20.72 -4.86
CA GLY A 30 -6.66 22.01 -5.15
C GLY A 30 -7.04 22.46 -6.55
N ARG A 31 -6.48 23.59 -7.00
CA ARG A 31 -6.54 23.98 -8.42
C ARG A 31 -5.90 22.91 -9.29
N PHE A 32 -4.82 22.29 -8.82
CA PHE A 32 -4.23 21.09 -9.37
C PHE A 32 -4.33 19.97 -8.34
N ARG A 33 -5.04 18.90 -8.70
CA ARG A 33 -5.21 17.74 -7.82
C ARG A 33 -3.89 17.02 -7.63
N GLY A 34 -3.61 16.62 -6.40
CA GLY A 34 -2.54 15.67 -6.10
C GLY A 34 -2.81 14.31 -6.75
N GLY A 35 -1.74 13.59 -7.08
CA GLY A 35 -1.85 12.24 -7.65
C GLY A 35 -2.45 11.25 -6.66
N ASP A 36 -3.36 10.40 -7.12
CA ASP A 36 -3.87 9.28 -6.33
C ASP A 36 -2.78 8.22 -6.12
N GLY A 37 -2.74 7.64 -4.92
CA GLY A 37 -1.95 6.45 -4.63
C GLY A 37 -2.51 5.20 -5.30
N VAL A 38 -2.01 4.04 -4.88
CA VAL A 38 -2.41 2.73 -5.37
C VAL A 38 -2.78 1.80 -4.22
N ILE A 39 -3.65 0.84 -4.51
CA ILE A 39 -4.00 -0.28 -3.64
C ILE A 39 -3.37 -1.54 -4.25
N ARG A 40 -2.63 -2.28 -3.43
CA ARG A 40 -2.13 -3.61 -3.76
C ARG A 40 -2.66 -4.62 -2.75
N ARG A 41 -3.08 -5.78 -3.25
CA ARG A 41 -3.44 -6.94 -2.43
C ARG A 41 -2.61 -8.12 -2.90
N ILE A 42 -1.80 -8.68 -2.01
CA ILE A 42 -0.84 -9.73 -2.32
C ILE A 42 -1.17 -10.92 -1.42
N ARG A 43 -1.66 -12.01 -2.01
CA ARG A 43 -1.93 -13.26 -1.29
C ARG A 43 -0.67 -14.10 -1.21
N PHE A 44 -0.37 -14.64 -0.05
CA PHE A 44 0.72 -15.58 0.17
C PHE A 44 0.20 -16.99 -0.06
N LEU A 45 0.95 -17.79 -0.82
CA LEU A 45 0.58 -19.17 -1.17
C LEU A 45 1.28 -20.19 -0.26
N GLU A 46 2.36 -19.78 0.39
CA GLU A 46 3.16 -20.56 1.35
C GLU A 46 3.64 -19.65 2.49
N PRO A 47 4.02 -20.20 3.65
CA PRO A 47 4.57 -19.41 4.76
C PRO A 47 5.81 -18.61 4.36
N LEU A 48 5.83 -17.31 4.64
CA LEU A 48 6.93 -16.41 4.28
C LEU A 48 7.02 -15.22 5.24
N SER A 49 8.19 -14.62 5.39
CA SER A 49 8.32 -13.31 6.05
C SER A 49 8.13 -12.17 5.05
N ALA A 50 7.38 -11.15 5.46
CA ALA A 50 7.18 -9.93 4.69
C ALA A 50 7.71 -8.71 5.46
N GLY A 51 8.64 -7.98 4.84
CA GLY A 51 9.14 -6.70 5.34
C GLY A 51 8.43 -5.51 4.72
N ILE A 52 7.97 -4.58 5.57
CA ILE A 52 7.40 -3.30 5.19
C ILE A 52 8.42 -2.20 5.49
N LEU A 53 8.67 -1.36 4.49
CA LEU A 53 9.38 -0.08 4.65
C LEU A 53 8.60 0.98 3.86
N SER A 54 7.99 1.93 4.58
CA SER A 54 7.09 2.89 3.93
C SER A 54 6.91 4.19 4.70
N ASN A 55 6.84 5.30 3.96
CA ASN A 55 6.69 6.63 4.53
C ASN A 55 5.24 7.14 4.43
N HIS A 56 4.97 8.31 5.02
CA HIS A 56 3.66 8.98 5.00
C HIS A 56 2.49 8.12 5.51
N ARG A 57 2.73 7.39 6.61
CA ARG A 57 1.71 6.62 7.35
C ARG A 57 1.07 7.39 8.51
N LYS A 58 1.72 8.48 8.93
CA LYS A 58 1.24 9.40 9.99
C LYS A 58 1.16 10.83 9.50
N VAL A 59 2.23 11.32 8.87
CA VAL A 59 2.29 12.67 8.31
C VAL A 59 1.89 12.62 6.82
N PRO A 60 0.80 13.29 6.41
CA PRO A 60 0.36 13.29 5.02
C PRO A 60 1.33 14.08 4.12
N PRO A 61 1.40 13.77 2.81
CA PRO A 61 1.99 14.69 1.85
C PRO A 61 1.23 16.01 1.86
N PHE A 62 1.94 17.12 2.11
CA PHE A 62 1.34 18.44 2.28
C PHE A 62 0.83 19.00 0.95
N GLY A 63 -0.25 19.77 1.02
CA GLY A 63 -0.68 20.63 -0.10
C GLY A 63 0.04 21.97 -0.10
N MET A 64 -0.03 22.69 -1.21
CA MET A 64 0.61 24.00 -1.39
C MET A 64 -0.37 25.03 -1.95
N ALA A 65 -0.11 26.33 -1.75
CA ALA A 65 -0.88 27.42 -2.35
C ALA A 65 -2.42 27.36 -2.17
N GLY A 66 -2.89 26.76 -1.08
CA GLY A 66 -4.32 26.55 -0.80
C GLY A 66 -4.85 25.16 -1.18
N GLY A 67 -4.00 24.30 -1.72
CA GLY A 67 -4.28 22.87 -1.88
C GLY A 67 -4.28 22.10 -0.56
N GLU A 68 -5.12 21.08 -0.49
CA GLU A 68 -5.28 20.19 0.66
C GLU A 68 -4.24 19.06 0.66
N PRO A 69 -3.90 18.50 1.83
CA PRO A 69 -3.02 17.34 1.94
C PRO A 69 -3.58 16.09 1.23
N GLY A 70 -2.68 15.24 0.76
CA GLY A 70 -3.04 13.88 0.32
C GLY A 70 -3.33 12.98 1.51
N ARG A 71 -4.12 11.93 1.30
CA ARG A 71 -4.37 10.93 2.35
C ARG A 71 -3.08 10.18 2.67
N VAL A 72 -2.85 9.93 3.95
CA VAL A 72 -1.81 8.98 4.39
C VAL A 72 -2.07 7.59 3.81
N GLY A 73 -0.99 6.84 3.62
CA GLY A 73 -1.10 5.44 3.24
C GLY A 73 -1.31 4.54 4.46
N ARG A 74 -1.74 3.30 4.23
CA ARG A 74 -1.92 2.24 5.25
C ARG A 74 -1.34 0.90 4.78
N ASN A 75 -1.01 0.03 5.72
CA ASN A 75 -0.65 -1.36 5.45
C ASN A 75 -1.34 -2.23 6.50
N TRP A 76 -1.89 -3.37 6.09
CA TRP A 76 -2.43 -4.36 7.04
C TRP A 76 -2.36 -5.76 6.44
N VAL A 77 -2.46 -6.76 7.31
CA VAL A 77 -2.65 -8.16 6.93
C VAL A 77 -4.11 -8.54 7.14
N GLU A 78 -4.73 -9.13 6.12
CA GLU A 78 -5.96 -9.89 6.24
C GLU A 78 -5.56 -11.36 6.41
N ARG A 79 -5.73 -11.89 7.62
CA ARG A 79 -5.42 -13.27 7.96
C ARG A 79 -6.42 -14.22 7.31
N ALA A 80 -5.99 -15.44 6.98
CA ALA A 80 -6.86 -16.47 6.40
C ALA A 80 -8.06 -16.82 7.30
N ASP A 81 -7.95 -16.60 8.60
CA ASP A 81 -9.03 -16.77 9.59
C ASP A 81 -10.00 -15.57 9.70
N GLY A 82 -9.79 -14.52 8.89
CA GLY A 82 -10.62 -13.32 8.82
C GLY A 82 -10.18 -12.19 9.74
N ARG A 83 -9.15 -12.36 10.58
CA ARG A 83 -8.60 -11.24 11.37
C ARG A 83 -7.91 -10.21 10.48
N CYS A 84 -7.91 -8.95 10.93
CA CYS A 84 -7.18 -7.87 10.30
C CYS A 84 -6.16 -7.28 11.28
N GLU A 85 -4.89 -7.20 10.85
CA GLU A 85 -3.78 -6.70 11.66
C GLU A 85 -3.13 -5.50 10.97
N GLU A 86 -3.26 -4.31 11.55
CA GLU A 86 -2.60 -3.09 11.03
C GLU A 86 -1.09 -3.18 11.25
N LEU A 87 -0.33 -2.79 10.24
CA LEU A 87 1.13 -2.75 10.29
C LEU A 87 1.64 -1.31 10.35
N ALA A 88 2.72 -1.11 11.06
CA ALA A 88 3.44 0.15 11.14
C ALA A 88 4.11 0.53 9.80
N SER A 89 4.75 1.69 9.78
CA SER A 89 5.52 2.19 8.63
C SER A 89 6.73 1.32 8.30
N THR A 90 7.34 0.72 9.33
CA THR A 90 8.49 -0.16 9.24
C THR A 90 8.24 -1.34 10.16
N GLU A 91 8.04 -2.53 9.60
CA GLU A 91 7.67 -3.72 10.36
C GLU A 91 7.99 -4.98 9.55
N GLU A 92 8.30 -6.07 10.25
CA GLU A 92 8.42 -7.40 9.66
C GLU A 92 7.29 -8.27 10.22
N VAL A 93 6.61 -9.01 9.35
CA VAL A 93 5.47 -9.86 9.72
C VAL A 93 5.59 -11.25 9.08
N SER A 94 5.33 -12.28 9.88
CA SER A 94 5.18 -13.65 9.37
C SER A 94 3.81 -13.81 8.73
N MET A 95 3.80 -14.36 7.53
CA MET A 95 2.62 -14.61 6.71
C MET A 95 2.41 -16.11 6.59
N GLU A 96 1.17 -16.56 6.72
CA GLU A 96 0.78 -17.94 6.45
C GLU A 96 0.16 -18.07 5.06
N ALA A 97 0.06 -19.31 4.56
CA ALA A 97 -0.65 -19.58 3.31
C ALA A 97 -2.11 -19.10 3.41
N GLY A 98 -2.54 -18.31 2.43
CA GLY A 98 -3.87 -17.70 2.37
C GLY A 98 -3.95 -16.27 2.93
N ASP A 99 -2.98 -15.83 3.75
CA ASP A 99 -2.94 -14.46 4.24
C ASP A 99 -2.76 -13.47 3.08
N VAL A 100 -3.34 -12.27 3.22
CA VAL A 100 -3.25 -11.21 2.22
C VAL A 100 -2.64 -9.96 2.83
N LEU A 101 -1.49 -9.54 2.30
CA LEU A 101 -0.91 -8.24 2.61
C LEU A 101 -1.57 -7.17 1.74
N VAL A 102 -2.16 -6.17 2.37
CA VAL A 102 -2.76 -5.02 1.69
C VAL A 102 -1.93 -3.78 1.92
N ILE A 103 -1.62 -3.09 0.83
CA ILE A 103 -0.83 -1.86 0.83
C ILE A 103 -1.62 -0.78 0.11
N GLU A 104 -1.95 0.29 0.84
CA GLU A 104 -2.44 1.53 0.27
C GLU A 104 -1.33 2.56 0.30
N THR A 105 -0.81 3.02 -0.83
CA THR A 105 0.19 4.09 -0.85
C THR A 105 -0.46 5.44 -0.53
N PRO A 106 0.30 6.42 0.03
CA PRO A 106 -0.20 7.78 0.18
C PRO A 106 -0.59 8.40 -1.16
N GLY A 107 -1.53 9.35 -1.14
CA GLY A 107 -1.77 10.27 -2.26
C GLY A 107 -0.92 11.52 -2.13
N GLY A 108 -0.62 12.19 -3.25
CA GLY A 108 0.09 13.48 -3.25
C GLY A 108 -0.79 14.62 -2.74
N GLY A 109 -0.20 15.70 -2.21
CA GLY A 109 -0.92 16.92 -1.88
C GLY A 109 -1.38 17.69 -3.11
N GLY A 110 -2.47 18.45 -2.98
CA GLY A 110 -2.95 19.36 -4.02
C GLY A 110 -2.17 20.67 -4.05
N TRP A 111 -2.35 21.43 -5.13
CA TRP A 111 -1.86 22.80 -5.29
C TRP A 111 -3.02 23.75 -5.57
#